data_AF-L1LU09-F1
#
_entry.id   AF-L1LU09-F1
#
_cell.length_a   1.000
_cell.length_b   1.000
_cell.length_c   1.000
_cell.angle_alpha   90.00
_cell.angle_beta   90.00
_cell.angle_gamma   90.00
#
_symmetry.space_group_name_H-M   'P 1'
#
loop_
_entity.id
_entity.type
_entity.pdbx_description
1 polymer ?
#
loop_
_entity_poly.entity_id
_entity_poly.type
_entity_poly.pdbx_seq_one_letter_code
_entity_poly.pdbx_strand_id
1 'polypeptide(L)'
;MNRRINGWVLIATLPLLLQTTLALAMTQAEQAAMAAAQMEAAQDAANAAAQAQAAAAAAAQAQGAATAAAQAGYCQKYIESATWVQRDEPGYGLIWSLQVKPTECARRMGPDQTDRAYSELYEMFKNDPRWTEQINPGSMRRQFVCHVVGVPFKEYWNLEPARPYISHEASLRLQYMCNPLPSDAGK
;
A
#
# COMPACT_ATOMS: atom_id res chain seq x y z
N MET A 1 -71.59 46.83 9.23
CA MET A 1 -71.06 48.11 8.71
C MET A 1 -70.76 47.89 7.22
N ASN A 2 -71.69 48.15 6.29
CA ASN A 2 -71.91 49.43 5.57
C ASN A 2 -70.58 50.07 5.10
N ARG A 3 -70.28 50.32 3.81
CA ARG A 3 -71.12 50.75 2.67
C ARG A 3 -70.55 50.36 1.29
N ARG A 4 -71.47 50.27 0.31
CA ARG A 4 -71.26 50.34 -1.15
C ARG A 4 -70.90 51.77 -1.60
N ILE A 5 -70.13 51.94 -2.69
CA ILE A 5 -70.32 52.90 -3.82
C ILE A 5 -69.49 52.36 -5.02
N ASN A 6 -70.06 51.78 -6.08
CA ASN A 6 -70.55 52.37 -7.35
C ASN A 6 -69.54 53.23 -8.15
N GLY A 7 -69.19 52.78 -9.36
CA GLY A 7 -69.37 53.65 -10.53
C GLY A 7 -68.33 53.63 -11.66
N TRP A 8 -68.77 53.11 -12.80
CA TRP A 8 -68.65 53.64 -14.18
C TRP A 8 -67.27 53.87 -14.87
N VAL A 9 -67.08 53.05 -15.92
CA VAL A 9 -66.76 53.37 -17.34
C VAL A 9 -65.42 54.05 -17.68
N LEU A 10 -64.61 53.40 -18.53
CA LEU A 10 -64.34 53.82 -19.91
C LEU A 10 -63.44 52.80 -20.62
N ILE A 11 -63.94 52.32 -21.76
CA ILE A 11 -63.18 51.62 -22.79
C ILE A 11 -62.22 52.63 -23.40
N ALA A 12 -60.92 52.38 -23.35
CA ALA A 12 -59.93 53.04 -24.19
C ALA A 12 -59.15 51.95 -24.92
N THR A 13 -59.56 51.73 -26.16
CA THR A 13 -58.84 50.97 -27.18
C THR A 13 -57.64 51.76 -27.71
N LEU A 14 -56.59 51.01 -28.08
CA LEU A 14 -55.35 51.38 -28.78
C LEU A 14 -54.17 51.91 -27.94
N PRO A 15 -52.91 51.71 -28.37
CA PRO A 15 -52.40 50.84 -29.43
C PRO A 15 -51.29 49.87 -28.97
N LEU A 16 -51.15 48.83 -29.78
CA LEU A 16 -49.99 47.95 -29.93
C LEU A 16 -48.72 48.80 -30.12
N LEU A 17 -48.04 49.18 -29.04
CA LEU A 17 -46.76 49.87 -29.07
C LEU A 17 -45.71 48.95 -28.47
N LEU A 18 -44.99 48.29 -29.37
CA LEU A 18 -43.57 47.98 -29.29
C LEU A 18 -43.02 48.04 -27.86
N GLN A 19 -43.21 46.96 -27.10
CA GLN A 19 -42.10 46.55 -26.25
C GLN A 19 -41.02 46.12 -27.22
N THR A 20 -40.14 47.07 -27.51
CA THR A 20 -38.82 46.88 -28.06
C THR A 20 -38.15 45.80 -27.23
N THR A 21 -38.36 44.54 -27.63
CA THR A 21 -37.35 43.52 -27.50
C THR A 21 -36.15 44.06 -28.25
N LEU A 22 -35.30 44.80 -27.55
CA LEU A 22 -33.91 45.00 -27.92
C LEU A 22 -33.19 43.65 -27.79
N ALA A 23 -33.74 42.61 -28.43
CA ALA A 23 -32.95 41.50 -28.86
C ALA A 23 -32.13 42.12 -30.00
N LEU A 24 -30.84 42.37 -29.73
CA LEU A 24 -29.86 42.32 -30.80
C LEU A 24 -30.21 41.06 -31.61
N ALA A 25 -30.80 41.24 -32.78
CA ALA A 25 -30.82 40.19 -33.78
C ALA A 25 -29.35 40.06 -34.19
N MET A 26 -28.59 39.27 -33.42
CA MET A 26 -27.24 38.91 -33.80
C MET A 26 -27.32 38.39 -35.22
N THR A 27 -26.46 38.92 -36.08
CA THR A 27 -26.45 38.52 -37.47
C THR A 27 -26.12 37.04 -37.57
N GLN A 28 -26.63 36.37 -38.60
CA GLN A 28 -26.31 34.97 -38.85
C GLN A 28 -24.78 34.72 -38.92
N ALA A 29 -24.01 35.74 -39.32
CA ALA A 29 -22.56 35.73 -39.33
C ALA A 29 -21.94 35.72 -37.91
N GLU A 30 -22.47 36.50 -36.97
CA GLU A 30 -22.01 36.50 -35.56
C GLU A 30 -22.37 35.19 -34.86
N GLN A 31 -23.56 34.64 -35.13
CA GLN A 31 -23.96 33.33 -34.62
C GLN A 31 -23.05 32.20 -35.13
N ALA A 32 -22.67 32.24 -36.41
CA ALA A 32 -21.72 31.29 -36.99
C ALA A 32 -20.31 31.42 -36.38
N ALA A 33 -19.85 32.66 -36.13
CA ALA A 33 -18.55 32.91 -35.50
C ALA A 33 -18.52 32.42 -34.04
N MET A 34 -19.59 32.65 -33.27
CA MET A 34 -19.69 32.12 -31.90
C MET A 34 -19.76 30.60 -31.87
N ALA A 35 -20.50 29.97 -32.79
CA ALA A 35 -20.56 28.52 -32.89
C ALA A 35 -19.19 27.90 -33.25
N ALA A 36 -18.42 28.56 -34.14
CA ALA A 36 -17.07 28.14 -34.49
C ALA A 36 -16.12 28.25 -33.27
N ALA A 37 -16.18 29.36 -32.52
CA ALA A 37 -15.40 29.54 -31.30
C ALA A 37 -15.76 28.52 -30.21
N GLN A 38 -17.06 28.19 -30.08
CA GLN A 38 -17.52 27.14 -29.16
C GLN A 38 -17.05 25.75 -29.59
N MET A 39 -17.01 25.46 -30.90
CA MET A 39 -16.47 24.21 -31.42
C MET A 39 -14.95 24.08 -31.19
N GLU A 40 -14.19 25.17 -31.38
CA GLU A 40 -12.75 25.18 -31.13
C GLU A 40 -12.45 24.97 -29.64
N ALA A 41 -13.16 25.68 -28.76
CA ALA A 41 -13.04 25.48 -27.31
C ALA A 41 -13.43 24.05 -26.86
N ALA A 42 -14.45 23.45 -27.48
CA ALA A 42 -14.83 22.06 -27.21
C ALA A 42 -13.76 21.07 -27.67
N GLN A 43 -13.12 21.32 -28.82
CA GLN A 43 -12.03 20.51 -29.34
C GLN A 43 -10.78 20.62 -28.44
N ASP A 44 -10.46 21.82 -27.96
CA ASP A 44 -9.34 22.03 -27.03
C ASP A 44 -9.56 21.32 -25.69
N ALA A 45 -10.78 21.39 -25.16
CA ALA A 45 -11.15 20.66 -23.95
C ALA A 45 -11.04 19.13 -24.14
N ALA A 46 -11.48 18.62 -25.29
CA ALA A 46 -11.37 17.20 -25.63
C ALA A 46 -9.91 16.75 -25.79
N ASN A 47 -9.09 17.56 -26.44
CA ASN A 47 -7.66 17.32 -26.60
C ASN A 47 -6.94 17.32 -25.24
N ALA A 48 -7.25 18.28 -24.36
CA ALA A 48 -6.70 18.34 -23.01
C ALA A 48 -7.10 17.11 -22.17
N ALA A 49 -8.36 16.68 -22.26
CA ALA A 49 -8.83 15.47 -21.57
C ALA A 49 -8.12 14.21 -22.07
N ALA A 50 -7.92 14.07 -23.38
CA ALA A 50 -7.19 12.95 -23.98
C ALA A 50 -5.72 12.94 -23.54
N GLN A 51 -5.07 14.11 -23.50
CA GLN A 51 -3.70 14.24 -23.00
C GLN A 51 -3.59 13.87 -21.52
N ALA A 52 -4.55 14.28 -20.68
CA ALA A 52 -4.58 13.92 -19.27
C ALA A 52 -4.76 12.40 -19.04
N GLN A 53 -5.63 11.76 -19.82
CA GLN A 53 -5.81 10.30 -19.78
C GLN A 53 -4.55 9.55 -20.22
N ALA A 54 -3.88 10.02 -21.28
CA ALA A 54 -2.62 9.45 -21.75
C ALA A 54 -1.50 9.57 -20.71
N ALA A 55 -1.40 10.73 -20.03
CA ALA A 55 -0.43 10.95 -18.96
C ALA A 55 -0.68 10.02 -17.76
N ALA A 56 -1.95 9.83 -17.37
CA ALA A 56 -2.32 8.90 -16.30
C ALA A 56 -1.97 7.44 -16.65
N ALA A 57 -2.22 7.02 -17.89
CA ALA A 57 -1.86 5.68 -18.36
C ALA A 57 -0.33 5.46 -18.37
N ALA A 58 0.43 6.46 -18.82
CA ALA A 58 1.89 6.41 -18.80
C ALA A 58 2.46 6.31 -17.37
N ALA A 59 1.87 7.06 -16.42
CA ALA A 59 2.25 6.97 -15.01
C ALA A 59 1.97 5.58 -14.41
N ALA A 60 0.81 4.98 -14.72
CA ALA A 60 0.48 3.63 -14.28
C ALA A 60 1.43 2.57 -14.87
N GLN A 61 1.81 2.70 -16.14
CA GLN A 61 2.79 1.81 -16.78
C GLN A 61 4.18 1.95 -16.14
N ALA A 62 4.63 3.18 -15.84
CA ALA A 62 5.90 3.41 -15.16
C ALA A 62 5.94 2.81 -13.76
N GLN A 63 4.83 2.90 -13.00
CA GLN A 63 4.68 2.27 -11.69
C GLN A 63 4.71 0.72 -11.79
N GLY A 64 4.05 0.16 -12.79
CA GLY A 64 4.08 -1.28 -13.07
C GLY A 64 5.49 -1.78 -13.40
N ALA A 65 6.23 -1.04 -14.24
CA ALA A 65 7.60 -1.36 -14.60
C ALA A 65 8.55 -1.25 -13.40
N ALA A 66 8.42 -0.22 -12.57
CA ALA A 66 9.21 -0.05 -11.35
C ALA A 66 8.95 -1.20 -10.35
N THR A 67 7.69 -1.61 -10.21
CA THR A 67 7.32 -2.76 -9.36
C THR A 67 7.94 -4.03 -9.90
N ALA A 68 7.83 -4.30 -11.20
CA ALA A 68 8.43 -5.48 -11.83
C ALA A 68 9.97 -5.51 -11.68
N ALA A 69 10.63 -4.37 -11.84
CA ALA A 69 12.07 -4.24 -11.62
C ALA A 69 12.47 -4.52 -10.16
N ALA A 70 11.69 -4.02 -9.18
CA ALA A 70 11.92 -4.32 -7.77
C ALA A 70 11.73 -5.83 -7.47
N GLN A 71 10.71 -6.45 -8.07
CA GLN A 71 10.46 -7.89 -7.93
C GLN A 71 11.56 -8.76 -8.56
N ALA A 72 12.25 -8.29 -9.61
CA ALA A 72 13.34 -9.03 -10.23
C ALA A 72 14.56 -9.21 -9.30
N GLY A 73 14.72 -8.35 -8.30
CA GLY A 73 15.76 -8.46 -7.26
C GLY A 73 15.38 -9.35 -6.08
N TYR A 74 14.14 -9.85 -6.02
CA TYR A 74 13.63 -10.62 -4.89
C TYR A 74 13.78 -12.13 -5.11
N CYS A 75 13.98 -12.85 -4.01
CA CYS A 75 13.96 -14.30 -4.08
C CYS A 75 12.56 -14.81 -4.45
N GLN A 76 12.50 -15.75 -5.40
CA GLN A 76 11.27 -16.46 -5.72
C GLN A 76 10.79 -17.36 -4.56
N LYS A 77 11.75 -17.87 -3.77
CA LYS A 77 11.53 -18.70 -2.58
C LYS A 77 12.60 -18.40 -1.55
N TYR A 78 12.22 -18.17 -0.30
CA TYR A 78 13.17 -17.85 0.77
C TYR A 78 13.54 -19.07 1.61
N ILE A 79 12.59 -20.00 1.84
CA ILE A 79 12.79 -21.14 2.72
C ILE A 79 12.87 -22.43 1.88
N GLU A 80 14.02 -23.11 1.92
CA GLU A 80 14.16 -24.41 1.26
C GLU A 80 13.31 -25.45 1.99
N SER A 81 13.51 -25.56 3.31
CA SER A 81 12.75 -26.41 4.21
C SER A 81 12.80 -25.87 5.64
N ALA A 82 11.88 -26.32 6.49
CA ALA A 82 11.96 -26.08 7.92
C ALA A 82 11.31 -27.24 8.67
N THR A 83 11.85 -27.59 9.84
CA THR A 83 11.33 -28.67 10.67
C THR A 83 11.51 -28.37 12.14
N TRP A 84 10.55 -28.80 12.96
CA TRP A 84 10.64 -28.69 14.40
C TRP A 84 11.51 -29.81 14.97
N VAL A 85 12.52 -29.43 15.73
CA VAL A 85 13.41 -30.34 16.47
C VAL A 85 13.44 -29.93 17.93
N GLN A 86 13.78 -30.86 18.82
CA GLN A 86 14.11 -30.52 20.19
C GLN A 86 15.62 -30.34 20.31
N ARG A 87 16.03 -29.27 20.99
CA ARG A 87 17.44 -28.93 21.23
C ARG A 87 17.64 -28.62 22.70
N ASP A 88 18.72 -29.14 23.26
CA ASP A 88 19.18 -28.73 24.58
C ASP A 88 19.90 -27.39 24.45
N GLU A 89 19.27 -26.33 24.93
CA GLU A 89 19.72 -24.96 24.76
C GLU A 89 20.14 -24.35 26.10
N PRO A 90 21.29 -23.65 26.16
CA PRO A 90 21.76 -23.01 27.38
C PRO A 90 20.69 -22.14 28.01
N GLY A 91 20.45 -22.30 29.32
CA GLY A 91 19.45 -21.51 30.06
C GLY A 91 17.99 -21.95 29.88
N TYR A 92 17.69 -22.90 28.99
CA TYR A 92 16.34 -23.41 28.76
C TYR A 92 16.20 -24.92 28.98
N GLY A 93 17.28 -25.68 28.79
CA GLY A 93 17.19 -27.14 28.69
C GLY A 93 16.60 -27.56 27.34
N LEU A 94 15.90 -28.69 27.31
CA LEU A 94 15.31 -29.23 26.08
C LEU A 94 14.07 -28.43 25.64
N ILE A 95 14.20 -27.66 24.56
CA ILE A 95 13.11 -26.84 23.98
C ILE A 95 12.88 -27.10 22.49
N TRP A 96 11.70 -26.73 22.00
CA TRP A 96 11.37 -26.75 20.59
C TRP A 96 12.09 -25.65 19.82
N SER A 97 12.71 -26.03 18.71
CA SER A 97 13.40 -25.16 17.77
C SER A 97 12.93 -25.44 16.36
N LEU A 98 12.54 -24.39 15.64
CA LEU A 98 12.28 -24.45 14.22
C LEU A 98 13.61 -24.35 13.49
N GLN A 99 14.10 -25.48 13.00
CA GLN A 99 15.31 -25.56 12.21
C GLN A 99 14.96 -25.21 10.76
N VAL A 100 15.37 -24.02 10.33
CA VAL A 100 15.10 -23.44 9.02
C VAL A 100 16.32 -23.58 8.12
N LYS A 101 16.13 -24.16 6.93
CA LYS A 101 17.11 -24.16 5.85
C LYS A 101 16.74 -23.07 4.85
N PRO A 102 17.44 -21.93 4.81
CA PRO A 102 17.18 -20.89 3.82
C PRO A 102 17.71 -21.31 2.44
N THR A 103 17.09 -20.78 1.38
CA THR A 103 17.63 -20.91 0.03
C THR A 103 18.93 -20.11 -0.12
N GLU A 104 19.70 -20.41 -1.15
CA GLU A 104 20.93 -19.65 -1.46
C GLU A 104 20.64 -18.16 -1.71
N CYS A 105 19.49 -17.83 -2.31
CA CYS A 105 19.05 -16.46 -2.51
C CYS A 105 18.76 -15.76 -1.17
N ALA A 106 18.03 -16.41 -0.27
CA ALA A 106 17.68 -15.83 1.03
C ALA A 106 18.91 -15.53 1.90
N ARG A 107 20.00 -16.27 1.74
CA ARG A 107 21.28 -15.98 2.42
C ARG A 107 21.92 -14.66 1.97
N ARG A 108 21.54 -14.14 0.80
CA ARG A 108 22.04 -12.89 0.21
C ARG A 108 21.00 -11.78 0.21
N MET A 109 19.83 -12.01 0.79
CA MET A 109 18.74 -11.04 0.70
C MET A 109 19.03 -9.78 1.51
N GLY A 110 18.51 -8.66 1.01
CA GLY A 110 18.59 -7.37 1.68
C GLY A 110 17.54 -7.21 2.79
N PRO A 111 17.66 -6.14 3.61
CA PRO A 111 16.70 -5.84 4.66
C PRO A 111 15.27 -5.65 4.15
N ASP A 112 15.11 -5.16 2.93
CA ASP A 112 13.83 -4.93 2.24
C ASP A 112 13.06 -6.22 1.89
N GLN A 113 13.71 -7.38 1.98
CA GLN A 113 13.10 -8.69 1.71
C GLN A 113 12.75 -9.47 2.98
N THR A 114 13.25 -9.05 4.15
CA THR A 114 13.16 -9.84 5.39
C THR A 114 11.73 -10.08 5.86
N ASP A 115 10.83 -9.10 5.70
CA ASP A 115 9.41 -9.28 6.03
C ASP A 115 8.75 -10.32 5.16
N ARG A 116 9.06 -10.31 3.86
CA ARG A 116 8.50 -11.25 2.90
C ARG A 116 9.00 -12.68 3.15
N ALA A 117 10.29 -12.81 3.45
CA ALA A 117 10.91 -14.08 3.83
C ALA A 117 10.34 -14.63 5.15
N TYR A 118 10.14 -13.76 6.15
CA TYR A 118 9.55 -14.16 7.42
C TYR A 118 8.06 -14.52 7.27
N SER A 119 7.31 -13.80 6.42
CA SER A 119 5.93 -14.16 6.08
C SER A 119 5.83 -15.53 5.42
N GLU A 120 6.75 -15.90 4.51
CA GLU A 120 6.80 -17.26 3.95
C GLU A 120 6.93 -18.31 5.07
N LEU A 121 7.86 -18.10 6.01
CA LEU A 121 8.05 -18.99 7.15
C LEU A 121 6.82 -19.04 8.08
N TYR A 122 6.23 -17.88 8.39
CA TYR A 122 5.03 -17.78 9.22
C TYR A 122 3.86 -18.55 8.60
N GLU A 123 3.61 -18.38 7.30
CA GLU A 123 2.52 -19.07 6.60
C GLU A 123 2.69 -20.60 6.62
N MET A 124 3.93 -21.10 6.63
CA MET A 124 4.21 -22.54 6.75
C MET A 124 3.85 -23.12 8.13
N PHE A 125 3.94 -22.34 9.22
CA PHE A 125 3.88 -22.87 10.60
C PHE A 125 2.88 -22.19 11.54
N LYS A 126 2.18 -21.13 11.14
CA LYS A 126 1.28 -20.36 12.03
C LYS A 126 0.20 -21.18 12.74
N ASN A 127 -0.16 -22.34 12.19
CA ASN A 127 -1.15 -23.25 12.77
C ASN A 127 -0.53 -24.41 13.56
N ASP A 128 0.80 -24.51 13.62
CA ASP A 128 1.50 -25.53 14.40
C ASP A 128 1.46 -25.16 15.89
N PRO A 129 1.08 -26.08 16.80
CA PRO A 129 1.00 -25.80 18.23
C PRO A 129 2.35 -25.42 18.87
N ARG A 130 3.48 -25.72 18.21
CA ARG A 130 4.82 -25.32 18.66
C ARG A 130 5.14 -23.87 18.29
N TRP A 131 4.40 -23.27 17.35
CA TRP A 131 4.51 -21.85 17.05
C TRP A 131 3.84 -21.04 18.17
N THR A 132 4.62 -20.75 19.23
CA THR A 132 4.15 -20.02 20.41
C THR A 132 4.64 -18.57 20.45
N GLU A 133 4.90 -17.95 19.30
CA GLU A 133 5.39 -16.57 19.22
C GLU A 133 4.45 -15.55 19.88
N GLN A 134 3.15 -15.86 20.05
CA GLN A 134 2.23 -15.04 20.83
C GLN A 134 2.64 -14.85 22.31
N ILE A 135 3.48 -15.74 22.85
CA ILE A 135 4.04 -15.61 24.20
C ILE A 135 5.16 -14.55 24.22
N ASN A 136 5.99 -14.52 23.18
CA ASN A 136 7.08 -13.57 22.98
C ASN A 136 6.96 -12.88 21.61
N PRO A 137 5.99 -11.97 21.42
CA PRO A 137 5.69 -11.41 20.10
C PRO A 137 6.92 -10.80 19.42
N GLY A 138 7.18 -11.22 18.18
CA GLY A 138 8.29 -10.73 17.36
C GLY A 138 9.65 -11.33 17.70
N SER A 139 9.78 -12.19 18.71
CA SER A 139 11.06 -12.82 19.08
C SER A 139 11.60 -13.70 17.95
N MET A 140 10.75 -14.54 17.37
CA MET A 140 11.12 -15.40 16.24
C MET A 140 11.53 -14.55 15.03
N ARG A 141 10.79 -13.47 14.73
CA ARG A 141 11.16 -12.51 13.67
C ARG A 141 12.52 -11.87 13.94
N ARG A 142 12.80 -11.48 15.18
CA ARG A 142 14.10 -10.90 15.57
C ARG A 142 15.24 -11.89 15.36
N GLN A 143 15.07 -13.13 15.82
CA GLN A 143 16.04 -14.21 15.63
C GLN A 143 16.30 -14.46 14.14
N PHE A 144 15.24 -14.55 13.33
CA PHE A 144 15.33 -14.72 11.88
C PHE A 144 16.18 -13.61 11.24
N VAL A 145 15.86 -12.34 11.50
CA VAL A 145 16.63 -11.21 10.94
C VAL A 145 18.08 -11.20 11.43
N CYS A 146 18.33 -11.57 12.69
CA CYS A 146 19.70 -11.72 13.18
C CYS A 146 20.46 -12.79 12.39
N HIS A 147 19.82 -13.92 12.06
CA HIS A 147 20.44 -14.97 11.27
C HIS A 147 20.79 -14.50 9.84
N VAL A 148 19.93 -13.70 9.23
CA VAL A 148 20.17 -13.10 7.90
C VAL A 148 21.40 -12.20 7.91
N VAL A 149 21.57 -11.37 8.95
CA VAL A 149 22.64 -10.37 9.02
C VAL A 149 23.93 -10.94 9.59
N GLY A 150 23.86 -11.62 10.73
CA GLY A 150 25.02 -12.02 11.52
C GLY A 150 25.65 -13.34 11.07
N VAL A 151 24.83 -14.32 10.65
CA VAL A 151 25.28 -15.69 10.33
C VAL A 151 24.59 -16.26 9.08
N PRO A 152 24.56 -15.54 7.94
CA PRO A 152 23.88 -16.01 6.72
C PRO A 152 24.49 -17.31 6.16
N PHE A 153 25.75 -17.59 6.47
CA PHE A 153 26.49 -18.76 6.01
C PHE A 153 26.10 -20.07 6.72
N LYS A 154 25.41 -20.03 7.87
CA LYS A 154 25.03 -21.25 8.61
C LYS A 154 24.00 -22.05 7.83
N GLU A 155 24.26 -23.34 7.56
CA GLU A 155 23.33 -24.20 6.82
C GLU A 155 21.90 -24.12 7.36
N TYR A 156 21.76 -24.17 8.69
CA TYR A 156 20.48 -24.04 9.39
C TYR A 156 20.45 -22.82 10.32
N TRP A 157 19.28 -22.18 10.35
CA TRP A 157 18.90 -21.15 11.32
C TRP A 157 17.91 -21.77 12.30
N ASN A 158 18.26 -21.80 13.59
CA ASN A 158 17.38 -22.35 14.62
C ASN A 158 16.65 -21.17 15.26
N LEU A 159 15.32 -21.26 15.30
CA LEU A 159 14.46 -20.21 15.84
C LEU A 159 13.60 -20.82 16.92
N GLU A 160 13.69 -20.31 18.14
CA GLU A 160 12.96 -20.84 19.29
C GLU A 160 11.96 -19.81 19.83
N PRO A 161 10.65 -20.12 19.84
CA PRO A 161 9.62 -19.21 20.36
C PRO A 161 9.78 -18.86 21.85
N ALA A 162 10.47 -19.72 22.61
CA ALA A 162 10.72 -19.53 24.03
C ALA A 162 11.70 -18.39 24.33
N ARG A 163 12.51 -17.96 23.36
CA ARG A 163 13.51 -16.90 23.61
C ARG A 163 12.85 -15.54 23.78
N PRO A 164 13.39 -14.67 24.65
CA PRO A 164 12.86 -13.32 24.80
C PRO A 164 13.14 -12.50 23.55
N TYR A 165 12.27 -11.53 23.31
CA TYR A 165 12.55 -10.46 22.37
C TYR A 165 13.68 -9.57 22.91
N ILE A 166 14.61 -9.21 22.02
CA ILE A 166 15.63 -8.18 22.24
C ILE A 166 15.78 -7.29 21.00
N SER A 167 16.44 -6.15 21.15
CA SER A 167 16.74 -5.26 20.02
C SER A 167 17.64 -5.92 18.96
N HIS A 168 17.62 -5.39 17.72
CA HIS A 168 18.46 -5.93 16.65
C HIS A 168 19.94 -5.84 17.01
N GLU A 169 20.37 -4.64 17.42
CA GLU A 169 21.74 -4.41 17.80
C GLU A 169 22.17 -5.25 19.01
N ALA A 170 21.30 -5.45 20.02
CA ALA A 170 21.62 -6.34 21.13
C ALA A 170 21.85 -7.78 20.64
N SER A 171 20.98 -8.28 19.76
CA SER A 171 21.05 -9.65 19.23
C SER A 171 22.35 -9.96 18.47
N LEU A 172 22.92 -8.95 17.81
CA LEU A 172 24.20 -9.05 17.10
C LEU A 172 25.43 -8.96 18.02
N ARG A 173 25.26 -8.49 19.26
CA ARG A 173 26.35 -8.31 20.24
C ARG A 173 26.37 -9.36 21.33
N LEU A 174 25.40 -10.28 21.34
CA LEU A 174 25.39 -11.38 22.30
C LEU A 174 26.61 -12.29 22.11
N GLN A 175 27.09 -12.85 23.22
CA GLN A 175 28.08 -13.92 23.18
C GLN A 175 27.55 -15.13 22.39
N TYR A 176 26.28 -15.49 22.61
CA TYR A 176 25.53 -16.42 21.78
C TYR A 176 24.70 -15.63 20.76
N MET A 177 25.38 -15.15 19.71
CA MET A 177 24.75 -14.31 18.69
C MET A 177 23.47 -14.94 18.12
N CYS A 178 22.43 -14.13 17.98
CA CYS A 178 21.07 -14.52 17.56
C CYS A 178 20.31 -15.45 18.51
N ASN A 179 20.88 -15.80 19.66
CA ASN A 179 20.37 -16.84 20.55
C ASN A 179 20.14 -16.31 21.98
N PRO A 180 19.26 -15.32 22.20
CA PRO A 180 19.10 -14.69 23.51
C PRO A 180 18.73 -15.69 24.62
N LEU A 181 19.38 -15.53 25.77
CA LEU A 181 19.09 -16.29 26.98
C LEU A 181 17.98 -15.60 27.79
N PRO A 182 17.34 -16.27 28.76
CA PRO A 182 16.35 -15.61 29.62
C PRO A 182 16.94 -14.39 30.36
N SER A 183 18.23 -14.43 30.69
CA SER A 183 18.97 -13.31 31.30
C SER A 183 19.22 -12.12 30.36
N ASP A 184 18.88 -12.24 29.07
CA ASP A 184 19.00 -11.17 28.09
C ASP A 184 17.69 -10.41 27.85
N ALA A 185 16.59 -10.83 28.48
CA ALA A 185 15.29 -10.22 28.28
C ALA A 185 15.31 -8.71 28.56
N GLY A 186 14.75 -7.93 27.62
CA GLY A 186 14.63 -6.47 27.74
C GLY A 186 15.86 -5.66 27.31
N LYS A 187 16.90 -6.30 26.75
CA LYS A 187 18.04 -5.63 26.10
C LYS A 187 17.74 -5.24 24.65
#